data_AF-A0A2U3P1U0-F1
#
_entry.id   AF-A0A2U3P1U0-F1
#
_cell.length_a   1.000
_cell.length_b   1.000
_cell.length_c   1.000
_cell.angle_alpha   90.00
_cell.angle_beta   90.00
_cell.angle_gamma   90.00
#
_symmetry.space_group_name_H-M   'P 1'
#
loop_
_entity.id
_entity.type
_entity.pdbx_description
1 polymer ?
#
loop_
_entity_poly.entity_id
_entity_poly.type
_entity_poly.pdbx_seq_one_letter_code
_entity_poly.pdbx_strand_id
1 'polypeptide(L)'
;VSELTGLAWFGPSSAAMAGAAAHHMAWLQTTAALAQQTAAQAYGAAAAYEVASAMTVPPWAVAANRAHLMMLIATNFLGQNTPAIAATEAQYMEMWAQDAAACR
;
A
#
# COMPACT_ATOMS: atom_id res chain seq x y z
N VAL A 1 18.70 -4.05 36.06
CA VAL A 1 19.46 -5.30 36.36
C VAL A 1 20.78 -4.99 37.02
N SER A 2 21.65 -4.16 36.42
CA SER A 2 22.96 -3.79 37.01
C SER A 2 22.87 -3.26 38.45
N GLU A 3 21.86 -2.42 38.75
CA GLU A 3 21.62 -1.90 40.12
C GLU A 3 20.96 -2.89 41.08
N LEU A 4 20.24 -3.91 40.58
CA LEU A 4 19.71 -4.98 41.43
C LEU A 4 20.84 -5.92 41.86
N THR A 5 21.85 -6.11 41.01
CA THR A 5 23.04 -6.95 41.27
C THR A 5 24.22 -6.15 41.85
N GLY A 6 24.06 -4.85 42.09
CA GLY A 6 25.14 -3.93 42.43
C GLY A 6 24.93 -3.20 43.77
N LEU A 7 26.02 -3.16 44.55
CA LEU A 7 26.37 -2.37 45.75
C LEU A 7 25.37 -2.17 46.91
N ALA A 8 24.04 -2.32 46.75
CA ALA A 8 23.07 -2.12 47.83
C ALA A 8 22.18 -3.34 48.13
N TRP A 9 21.98 -4.26 47.17
CA TRP A 9 21.13 -5.44 47.38
C TRP A 9 21.78 -6.70 46.79
N PHE A 10 22.28 -7.60 47.65
CA PHE A 10 23.01 -8.80 47.25
C PHE A 10 22.38 -10.05 47.86
N GLY A 11 22.40 -11.18 47.13
CA GLY A 11 21.92 -12.48 47.59
C GLY A 11 20.89 -13.15 46.67
N PRO A 12 20.41 -14.36 47.03
CA PRO A 12 19.56 -15.19 46.15
C PRO A 12 18.27 -14.51 45.68
N SER A 13 17.63 -13.70 46.53
CA SER A 13 16.40 -12.97 46.18
C SER A 13 16.64 -11.85 45.16
N SER A 14 17.77 -11.15 45.25
CA SER A 14 18.17 -10.14 44.26
C SER A 14 18.47 -10.79 42.90
N ALA A 15 19.18 -11.93 42.90
CA ALA A 15 19.44 -12.71 41.69
C ALA A 15 18.14 -13.21 41.03
N ALA A 16 17.18 -13.67 41.83
CA ALA A 16 15.86 -14.08 41.33
C ALA A 16 15.09 -12.90 40.68
N MET A 17 15.13 -11.72 41.29
CA MET A 17 14.51 -10.50 40.73
C MET A 17 15.21 -10.02 39.45
N ALA A 18 16.55 -10.09 39.40
CA ALA A 18 17.32 -9.79 38.20
C ALA A 18 16.97 -10.74 37.03
N GLY A 19 16.80 -12.03 37.31
CA GLY A 19 16.37 -13.04 36.33
C GLY A 19 14.95 -12.77 35.80
N ALA A 20 14.00 -12.43 36.67
CA ALA A 20 12.65 -12.04 36.26
C ALA A 20 12.66 -10.77 35.39
N ALA A 21 13.43 -9.76 35.78
CA ALA A 21 13.57 -8.52 35.01
C ALA A 21 14.21 -8.74 33.63
N ALA A 22 15.18 -9.66 33.52
CA ALA A 22 15.83 -9.97 32.24
C ALA A 22 14.84 -10.50 31.19
N HIS A 23 13.88 -11.34 31.59
CA HIS A 23 12.84 -11.84 30.68
C HIS A 23 11.94 -10.71 30.17
N HIS A 24 11.50 -9.82 31.05
CA HIS A 24 10.69 -8.65 30.66
C HIS A 24 11.46 -7.68 29.75
N MET A 25 12.75 -7.44 30.04
CA MET A 25 13.59 -6.59 29.19
C MET A 25 13.78 -7.21 27.79
N ALA A 26 14.01 -8.51 27.71
CA ALA A 26 14.12 -9.21 26.43
C ALA A 26 12.82 -9.10 25.62
N TRP A 27 11.66 -9.33 26.27
CA TRP A 27 10.36 -9.14 25.63
C TRP A 27 10.16 -7.71 25.13
N LEU A 28 10.43 -6.69 25.96
CA LEU A 28 10.31 -5.28 25.56
C LEU A 28 11.21 -4.93 24.37
N GLN A 29 12.45 -5.43 24.34
CA GLN A 29 13.37 -5.21 23.23
C GLN A 29 12.85 -5.86 21.93
N THR A 30 12.38 -7.10 22.01
CA THR A 30 11.80 -7.80 20.85
C THR A 30 10.54 -7.08 20.35
N THR A 31 9.63 -6.71 21.25
CA THR A 31 8.39 -6.01 20.87
C THR A 31 8.67 -4.62 20.31
N ALA A 32 9.68 -3.90 20.83
CA ALA A 32 10.09 -2.61 20.26
C ALA A 32 10.60 -2.78 18.82
N ALA A 33 11.42 -3.80 18.55
CA ALA A 33 11.90 -4.10 17.20
C ALA A 33 10.74 -4.47 16.25
N LEU A 34 9.78 -5.29 16.71
CA LEU A 34 8.59 -5.62 15.93
C LEU A 34 7.73 -4.38 15.64
N ALA A 35 7.52 -3.51 16.64
CA ALA A 35 6.76 -2.27 16.45
C ALA A 35 7.42 -1.34 15.41
N GLN A 36 8.76 -1.24 15.41
CA GLN A 36 9.50 -0.49 14.39
C GLN A 36 9.30 -1.09 12.99
N GLN A 37 9.37 -2.42 12.87
CA GLN A 37 9.14 -3.11 11.59
C GLN A 37 7.70 -2.92 11.09
N THR A 38 6.70 -3.06 11.96
CA THR A 38 5.29 -2.84 11.61
C THR A 38 5.05 -1.40 11.18
N ALA A 39 5.65 -0.42 11.84
CA ALA A 39 5.55 0.98 11.43
C ALA A 39 6.13 1.18 10.01
N ALA A 40 7.31 0.62 9.73
CA ALA A 40 7.90 0.69 8.39
C ALA A 40 7.02 0.03 7.32
N GLN A 41 6.40 -1.11 7.62
CA GLN A 41 5.47 -1.78 6.71
C GLN A 41 4.20 -0.96 6.48
N ALA A 42 3.65 -0.31 7.52
CA ALA A 42 2.47 0.54 7.38
C ALA A 42 2.73 1.75 6.47
N TYR A 43 3.89 2.41 6.63
CA TYR A 43 4.31 3.47 5.72
C TYR A 43 4.54 2.95 4.30
N GLY A 44 5.15 1.78 4.14
CA GLY A 44 5.32 1.14 2.84
C GLY A 44 3.98 0.85 2.15
N ALA A 45 2.99 0.36 2.88
CA ALA A 45 1.64 0.10 2.36
C ALA A 45 0.92 1.38 1.95
N ALA A 46 1.02 2.45 2.77
CA ALA A 46 0.44 3.75 2.44
C ALA A 46 1.08 4.34 1.17
N ALA A 47 2.40 4.29 1.05
CA ALA A 47 3.11 4.75 -0.15
C ALA A 47 2.73 3.95 -1.40
N ALA A 48 2.59 2.63 -1.29
CA ALA A 48 2.14 1.78 -2.40
C ALA A 48 0.72 2.15 -2.85
N TYR A 49 -0.19 2.40 -1.90
CA TYR A 49 -1.55 2.86 -2.21
C TYR A 49 -1.55 4.22 -2.91
N GLU A 50 -0.78 5.19 -2.43
CA GLU A 50 -0.70 6.51 -3.05
C GLU A 50 -0.18 6.43 -4.50
N VAL A 51 0.83 5.59 -4.76
CA VAL A 51 1.34 5.34 -6.12
C VAL A 51 0.27 4.70 -6.99
N ALA A 52 -0.40 3.64 -6.53
CA ALA A 52 -1.45 2.98 -7.29
C ALA A 52 -2.60 3.96 -7.61
N SER A 53 -3.05 4.73 -6.61
CA SER A 53 -4.11 5.73 -6.77
C SER A 53 -3.73 6.85 -7.74
N ALA A 54 -2.46 7.27 -7.78
CA ALA A 54 -1.98 8.28 -8.72
C ALA A 54 -1.86 7.73 -10.15
N MET A 55 -1.62 6.43 -10.30
CA MET A 55 -1.56 5.76 -11.60
C MET A 55 -2.94 5.39 -12.15
N THR A 56 -3.95 5.16 -11.30
CA THR A 56 -5.31 4.81 -11.74
C THR A 56 -5.93 5.90 -12.61
N VAL A 57 -6.53 5.49 -13.72
CA VAL A 57 -7.26 6.38 -14.63
C VAL A 57 -8.47 6.96 -13.91
N PRO A 58 -8.68 8.29 -13.95
CA PRO A 58 -9.81 8.89 -13.26
C PRO A 58 -11.15 8.46 -13.89
N PRO A 59 -12.19 8.16 -13.08
CA PRO A 59 -13.46 7.64 -13.60
C PRO A 59 -14.16 8.53 -14.64
N TRP A 60 -13.99 9.85 -14.54
CA TRP A 60 -14.56 10.80 -15.51
C TRP A 60 -13.89 10.70 -16.89
N ALA A 61 -12.61 10.33 -16.98
CA ALA A 61 -11.93 10.15 -18.26
C ALA A 61 -12.45 8.91 -18.99
N VAL A 62 -12.66 7.83 -18.24
CA VAL A 62 -13.33 6.63 -18.75
C VAL A 62 -14.72 6.96 -19.25
N ALA A 63 -15.52 7.68 -18.45
CA ALA A 63 -16.88 8.09 -18.84
C ALA A 63 -16.88 8.96 -20.11
N ALA A 64 -15.93 9.89 -20.25
CA ALA A 64 -15.78 10.72 -21.44
C ALA A 64 -15.49 9.89 -22.70
N ASN A 65 -14.58 8.91 -22.61
CA ASN A 65 -14.32 7.97 -23.71
C ASN A 65 -15.57 7.17 -24.09
N ARG A 66 -16.31 6.64 -23.10
CA ARG A 66 -17.55 5.88 -23.36
C ARG A 66 -18.63 6.75 -24.01
N ALA A 67 -18.79 7.99 -23.57
CA ALA A 67 -19.73 8.94 -24.15
C ALA A 67 -19.34 9.31 -25.60
N HIS A 68 -18.04 9.53 -25.86
CA HIS A 68 -17.52 9.80 -27.20
C HIS A 68 -17.76 8.63 -28.15
N LEU A 69 -17.51 7.40 -27.69
CA LEU A 69 -17.79 6.19 -28.47
C LEU A 69 -19.27 6.10 -28.88
N MET A 70 -20.19 6.34 -27.94
CA MET A 70 -21.63 6.33 -28.23
C MET A 70 -22.02 7.39 -29.28
N MET A 71 -21.44 8.59 -29.20
CA MET A 71 -21.65 9.65 -30.20
C MET A 71 -21.16 9.24 -31.59
N LEU A 72 -19.96 8.67 -31.68
CA LEU A 72 -19.37 8.22 -32.95
C LEU A 72 -20.20 7.11 -33.58
N ILE A 73 -20.66 6.14 -32.78
CA ILE A 73 -21.56 5.06 -33.24
C ILE A 73 -22.89 5.63 -33.73
N ALA A 74 -23.52 6.51 -32.94
CA ALA A 74 -24.82 7.10 -33.29
C ALA A 74 -24.79 7.91 -34.60
N THR A 75 -23.61 8.43 -34.98
CA THR A 75 -23.41 9.22 -36.20
C THR A 75 -22.77 8.43 -37.35
N ASN A 76 -22.51 7.12 -37.19
CA ASN A 76 -21.81 6.30 -38.17
C ASN A 76 -22.71 5.78 -39.32
N PHE A 77 -23.67 6.57 -39.79
CA PHE A 77 -24.66 6.14 -40.78
C PHE A 77 -24.04 5.67 -42.11
N LEU A 78 -22.93 6.29 -42.50
CA LEU A 78 -22.22 6.00 -43.76
C LEU A 78 -20.92 5.20 -43.53
N GLY A 79 -20.67 4.72 -42.32
CA GLY A 79 -19.44 3.99 -41.99
C GLY A 79 -18.17 4.85 -41.89
N GLN A 80 -18.25 6.17 -42.09
CA GLN A 80 -17.10 7.08 -42.10
C GLN A 80 -16.38 7.18 -40.75
N ASN A 81 -17.10 6.99 -39.64
CA ASN A 81 -16.55 7.10 -38.29
C ASN A 81 -15.89 5.80 -37.81
N THR A 82 -15.90 4.73 -38.61
CA THR A 82 -15.34 3.42 -38.22
C THR A 82 -13.89 3.48 -37.74
N PRO A 83 -12.96 4.23 -38.38
CA PRO A 83 -11.60 4.39 -37.86
C PRO A 83 -11.54 5.13 -36.52
N ALA A 84 -12.39 6.14 -36.32
CA ALA A 84 -12.45 6.90 -35.07
C ALA A 84 -13.03 6.08 -33.91
N ILE A 85 -14.00 5.20 -34.19
CA ILE A 85 -14.53 4.21 -33.23
C ILE A 85 -13.40 3.29 -32.77
N ALA A 86 -12.67 2.69 -33.72
CA ALA A 86 -11.56 1.80 -33.40
C ALA A 86 -10.47 2.48 -32.56
N ALA A 87 -10.14 3.74 -32.88
CA ALA A 87 -9.21 4.54 -32.09
C ALA A 87 -9.72 4.81 -30.66
N THR A 88 -11.02 5.09 -30.51
CA THR A 88 -11.64 5.32 -29.19
C THR A 88 -11.66 4.04 -28.35
N GLU A 89 -11.90 2.88 -28.96
CA GLU A 89 -11.81 1.59 -28.30
C GLU A 89 -10.36 1.24 -27.90
N ALA A 90 -9.38 1.54 -28.75
CA ALA A 90 -7.97 1.35 -28.42
C ALA A 90 -7.55 2.19 -27.20
N GLN A 91 -7.96 3.45 -27.12
CA GLN A 91 -7.73 4.30 -25.94
C GLN A 91 -8.34 3.69 -24.67
N TYR A 92 -9.54 3.10 -24.77
CA TYR A 92 -10.15 2.40 -23.63
C TYR A 92 -9.33 1.19 -23.19
N MET A 93 -8.75 0.44 -24.13
CA MET A 93 -7.86 -0.67 -23.80
C MET A 93 -6.55 -0.20 -23.16
N GLU A 94 -6.02 0.96 -23.54
CA GLU A 94 -4.87 1.58 -22.88
C GLU A 94 -5.21 1.97 -21.43
N MET A 95 -6.38 2.58 -21.21
CA MET A 95 -6.87 2.90 -19.86
C MET A 95 -7.01 1.63 -19.00
N TRP A 96 -7.55 0.55 -19.56
CA TRP A 96 -7.61 -0.75 -18.87
C TRP A 96 -6.20 -1.24 -18.51
N ALA A 97 -5.28 -1.27 -19.48
CA ALA A 97 -3.92 -1.76 -19.26
C ALA A 97 -3.19 -0.95 -18.17
N GLN A 98 -3.41 0.37 -18.12
CA GLN A 98 -2.88 1.24 -17.08
C GLN A 98 -3.44 0.89 -15.69
N ASP A 99 -4.76 0.72 -15.55
CA ASP A 99 -5.37 0.32 -14.28
C ASP A 99 -4.92 -1.07 -13.83
N ALA A 100 -4.76 -2.01 -14.77
CA ALA A 100 -4.22 -3.32 -14.49
C ALA A 100 -2.75 -3.26 -14.03
N ALA A 101 -1.97 -2.30 -14.53
CA ALA A 101 -0.59 -2.07 -14.10
C ALA A 101 -0.53 -1.38 -12.73
N ALA A 102 -1.47 -0.48 -12.42
CA ALA A 102 -1.56 0.18 -11.12
C ALA A 102 -1.88 -0.79 -9.96
N CYS A 103 -2.64 -1.85 -10.22
CA CYS A 103 -3.02 -2.86 -9.23
C CYS A 103 -2.03 -4.03 -9.07
N ARG A 104 -0.96 -4.09 -9.87
CA ARG A 104 0.00 -5.21 -9.88
C ARG A 104 1.17 -4.95 -8.95
#